data_AF-A0A7C1YED7-F1
#
_entry.id   AF-A0A7C1YED7-F1
#
_cell.length_a   1.000
_cell.length_b   1.000
_cell.length_c   1.000
_cell.angle_alpha   90.00
_cell.angle_beta   90.00
_cell.angle_gamma   90.00
#
_symmetry.space_group_name_H-M   'P 1'
#
loop_
_entity.id
_entity.type
_entity.pdbx_description
1 polymer ?
#
loop_
_entity_poly.entity_id
_entity_poly.type
_entity_poly.pdbx_seq_one_letter_code
_entity_poly.pdbx_strand_id
1 'polypeptide(L)'
;MGFEEFRSGVPGAEALKLLSKVTLQKKGDSHTLQLKQKGAGDEISINLNWNQGVEPKKGGFFGGLLGSGGIDLDLGCYFELKDGTRSVIDGLQFSDAGGPRNRVTKQGCYTESPWIWHMGDDRSGSEMATGEFILINPMGFSDIRRLTIYAYIYKGASKWYQTDAVITVKVPGNPETVVEMGRQTDSKTFCAIAGLDFVSNQEVRVTKYLTFHSGHSDCDNIYKWGMRWQSGQK
;
A
#
# COMPACT_ATOMS: atom_id res chain seq x y z
N MET A 1 -19.03 12.20 -28.77
CA MET A 1 -17.70 11.91 -29.33
C MET A 1 -17.14 10.72 -28.56
N GLY A 2 -17.02 9.57 -29.21
CA GLY A 2 -16.45 8.36 -28.62
C GLY A 2 -14.93 8.43 -28.51
N PHE A 3 -14.34 7.60 -27.65
CA PHE A 3 -12.89 7.52 -27.50
C PHE A 3 -12.16 7.18 -28.82
N GLU A 4 -12.78 6.38 -29.68
CA GLU A 4 -12.26 6.03 -31.01
C GLU A 4 -12.35 7.19 -32.02
N GLU A 5 -13.41 8.00 -31.94
CA GLU A 5 -13.51 9.25 -32.73
C GLU A 5 -12.45 10.27 -32.30
N PHE A 6 -12.14 10.35 -31.01
CA PHE A 6 -11.09 11.23 -30.50
C PHE A 6 -9.69 10.77 -30.95
N ARG A 7 -9.42 9.45 -30.94
CA ARG A 7 -8.12 8.90 -31.38
C ARG A 7 -7.87 9.08 -32.87
N SER A 8 -8.91 8.99 -33.69
CA SER A 8 -8.78 9.12 -35.15
C SER A 8 -8.71 10.58 -35.62
N GLY A 9 -9.24 11.54 -34.84
CA GLY A 9 -9.29 12.95 -35.20
C GLY A 9 -8.11 13.83 -34.75
N VAL A 10 -7.25 13.34 -33.85
CA VAL A 10 -6.16 14.15 -33.26
C VAL A 10 -4.80 13.55 -33.65
N PRO A 11 -3.98 14.24 -34.47
CA PRO A 11 -2.63 13.81 -34.79
C PRO A 11 -1.80 13.57 -33.52
N GLY A 12 -1.29 12.36 -33.33
CA GLY A 12 -0.56 11.94 -32.13
C GLY A 12 -1.40 11.25 -31.04
N ALA A 13 -2.73 11.15 -31.19
CA ALA A 13 -3.57 10.42 -30.24
C ALA A 13 -3.41 8.90 -30.27
N GLU A 14 -2.78 8.33 -31.30
CA GLU A 14 -2.32 6.94 -31.27
C GLU A 14 -1.13 6.72 -30.33
N ALA A 15 -0.32 7.76 -30.08
CA ALA A 15 0.79 7.74 -29.13
C ALA A 15 0.33 8.02 -27.68
N LEU A 16 -0.90 8.50 -27.49
CA LEU A 16 -1.59 8.49 -26.19
C LEU A 16 -1.91 7.03 -25.83
N LYS A 17 -0.90 6.32 -25.32
CA LYS A 17 -1.12 5.09 -24.58
C LYS A 17 -1.88 5.49 -23.33
N LEU A 18 -3.20 5.27 -23.35
CA LEU A 18 -4.07 5.33 -22.19
C LEU A 18 -3.78 4.12 -21.28
N LEU A 19 -2.52 3.93 -20.91
CA LEU A 19 -2.10 3.03 -19.86
C LEU A 19 -2.16 3.82 -18.56
N SER A 20 -3.36 4.19 -18.14
CA SER A 20 -3.54 4.71 -16.79
C SER A 20 -3.24 3.63 -15.75
N LYS A 21 -3.33 2.34 -16.11
CA LYS A 21 -3.23 1.21 -15.18
C LYS A 21 -2.53 -0.01 -15.80
N VAL A 22 -1.72 -0.69 -14.98
CA VAL A 22 -1.12 -2.01 -15.21
C VAL A 22 -1.50 -2.91 -14.02
N THR A 23 -2.20 -4.01 -14.28
CA THR A 23 -2.59 -4.96 -13.21
C THR A 23 -1.65 -6.17 -13.18
N LEU A 24 -1.07 -6.47 -12.02
CA LEU A 24 -0.30 -7.70 -11.78
C LEU A 24 -1.26 -8.85 -11.44
N GLN A 25 -1.33 -9.86 -12.29
CA GLN A 25 -2.36 -10.90 -12.19
C GLN A 25 -1.91 -12.09 -11.33
N LYS A 26 -0.74 -12.64 -11.62
CA LYS A 26 -0.21 -13.85 -10.99
C LYS A 26 0.86 -13.50 -9.96
N LYS A 27 0.99 -14.36 -8.94
CA LYS A 27 2.11 -14.28 -8.00
C LYS A 27 3.43 -14.35 -8.77
N GLY A 28 4.33 -13.42 -8.48
CA GLY A 28 5.61 -13.25 -9.16
C GLY A 28 5.57 -12.31 -10.36
N ASP A 29 4.39 -11.91 -10.85
CA ASP A 29 4.29 -10.86 -11.87
C ASP A 29 4.92 -9.58 -11.33
N SER A 30 5.61 -8.84 -12.21
CA SER A 30 6.22 -7.58 -11.84
C SER A 30 6.12 -6.53 -12.94
N HIS A 31 6.17 -5.27 -12.53
CA HIS A 31 6.23 -4.11 -13.42
C HIS A 31 7.27 -3.13 -12.88
N THR A 32 8.10 -2.61 -13.78
CA THR A 32 9.17 -1.66 -13.42
C THR A 32 8.75 -0.26 -13.84
N LEU A 33 8.82 0.67 -12.90
CA LEU A 33 8.40 2.06 -13.02
C LEU A 33 9.63 2.96 -12.95
N GLN A 34 9.63 4.03 -13.74
CA GLN A 34 10.73 4.99 -13.79
C GLN A 34 10.55 6.03 -12.67
N LEU A 35 11.57 6.21 -11.86
CA LEU A 35 11.64 7.22 -10.83
C LEU A 35 12.16 8.52 -11.42
N LYS A 36 11.47 9.62 -11.14
CA LYS A 36 11.98 10.97 -11.42
C LYS A 36 12.32 11.62 -10.09
N GLN A 37 13.57 12.03 -9.91
CA GLN A 37 13.98 12.83 -8.77
C GLN A 37 13.72 14.31 -9.09
N LYS A 38 12.53 14.82 -8.74
CA LYS A 38 12.18 16.24 -8.85
C LYS A 38 11.18 16.61 -7.74
N GLY A 39 11.32 17.81 -7.15
CA GLY A 39 10.27 18.59 -6.48
C GLY A 39 9.32 17.97 -5.42
N ALA A 40 8.50 18.82 -4.81
CA ALA A 40 7.33 18.38 -4.06
C ALA A 40 6.21 18.00 -5.04
N GLY A 41 5.62 16.81 -4.90
CA GLY A 41 4.54 16.30 -5.76
C GLY A 41 4.89 15.09 -6.64
N ASP A 42 6.17 14.71 -6.72
CA ASP A 42 6.62 13.53 -7.47
C ASP A 42 6.75 12.25 -6.58
N GLU A 43 6.07 12.23 -5.43
CA GLU A 43 6.13 11.14 -4.45
C GLU A 43 5.53 9.82 -4.93
N ILE A 44 6.02 8.70 -4.39
CA ILE A 44 5.32 7.42 -4.56
C ILE A 44 4.19 7.36 -3.53
N SER A 45 2.97 7.08 -3.99
CA SER A 45 1.87 6.72 -3.11
C SER A 45 1.52 5.25 -3.24
N ILE A 46 1.36 4.59 -2.10
CA ILE A 46 0.96 3.19 -1.99
C ILE A 46 -0.36 3.18 -1.22
N ASN A 47 -1.44 2.82 -1.90
CA ASN A 47 -2.77 2.80 -1.33
C ASN A 47 -3.25 1.36 -1.13
N LEU A 48 -3.78 1.06 0.05
CA LEU A 48 -4.59 -0.11 0.31
C LEU A 48 -6.06 0.28 0.33
N ASN A 49 -6.87 -0.36 -0.50
CA ASN A 49 -8.32 -0.20 -0.52
C ASN A 49 -9.00 -1.57 -0.46
N TRP A 50 -10.20 -1.63 0.11
CA TRP A 50 -10.95 -2.86 0.31
C TRP A 50 -12.45 -2.61 0.44
N ASN A 51 -13.22 -3.68 0.24
CA ASN A 51 -14.64 -3.69 0.51
C ASN A 51 -14.88 -3.68 2.02
N GLN A 52 -15.27 -2.53 2.56
CA GLN A 52 -15.56 -2.34 3.99
C GLN A 52 -16.89 -2.96 4.44
N GLY A 53 -17.71 -3.50 3.53
CA GLY A 53 -18.94 -4.20 3.86
C GLY A 53 -20.07 -3.30 4.38
N VAL A 54 -20.05 -2.00 4.06
CA VAL A 54 -21.10 -1.06 4.46
C VAL A 54 -22.32 -1.27 3.56
N GLU A 55 -23.30 -2.07 4.00
CA GLU A 55 -24.64 -1.95 3.42
C GLU A 55 -25.20 -0.55 3.76
N PRO A 56 -25.74 0.21 2.78
CA PRO A 56 -26.41 1.45 3.06
C PRO A 56 -27.71 1.15 3.82
N LYS A 57 -27.72 1.41 5.13
CA LYS A 57 -28.95 1.31 5.93
C LYS A 57 -30.00 2.30 5.43
N LYS A 58 -30.96 1.80 4.64
CA LYS A 58 -32.27 2.45 4.46
C LYS A 58 -33.00 2.41 5.81
N GLY A 59 -33.13 3.57 6.45
CA GLY A 59 -34.26 3.96 7.32
C GLY A 59 -34.51 3.14 8.61
N GLY A 60 -34.53 3.84 9.74
CA GLY A 60 -35.18 3.35 10.96
C GLY A 60 -34.58 3.88 12.25
N PHE A 61 -35.24 4.90 12.84
CA PHE A 61 -35.11 5.18 14.28
C PHE A 61 -35.59 3.91 15.03
N PHE A 62 -34.81 3.44 16.02
CA PHE A 62 -34.98 2.17 16.79
C PHE A 62 -34.32 0.90 16.22
N GLY A 63 -32.99 0.84 16.20
CA GLY A 63 -32.25 -0.39 15.89
C GLY A 63 -30.87 -0.45 16.56
N GLY A 64 -30.85 -0.45 17.89
CA GLY A 64 -29.63 -0.68 18.67
C GLY A 64 -29.26 -2.17 18.71
N LEU A 65 -27.95 -2.43 18.70
CA LEU A 65 -27.29 -3.69 19.09
C LEU A 65 -27.52 -4.90 18.15
N LEU A 66 -26.90 -4.86 16.95
CA LEU A 66 -26.36 -6.00 16.18
C LEU A 66 -25.85 -5.45 14.84
N GLY A 67 -24.74 -4.71 14.87
CA GLY A 67 -24.06 -4.28 13.65
C GLY A 67 -23.18 -5.41 13.14
N SER A 68 -23.48 -5.95 11.96
CA SER A 68 -22.56 -6.85 11.25
C SER A 68 -21.22 -6.14 11.07
N GLY A 69 -20.19 -6.64 11.78
CA GLY A 69 -18.85 -6.04 11.79
C GLY A 69 -18.27 -5.96 10.38
N GLY A 70 -17.99 -4.73 9.94
CA GLY A 70 -17.27 -4.47 8.70
C GLY A 70 -15.87 -5.08 8.75
N ILE A 71 -15.30 -5.30 7.56
CA ILE A 71 -13.91 -5.75 7.42
C ILE A 71 -13.00 -4.55 7.70
N ASP A 72 -12.09 -4.71 8.65
CA ASP A 72 -11.06 -3.73 8.95
C ASP A 72 -9.69 -4.29 8.53
N LEU A 73 -9.07 -3.62 7.55
CA LEU A 73 -7.73 -3.95 7.10
C LEU A 73 -6.79 -2.81 7.44
N ASP A 74 -5.65 -3.18 7.99
CA ASP A 74 -4.55 -2.26 8.24
C ASP A 74 -3.44 -2.44 7.21
N LEU A 75 -2.92 -1.33 6.69
CA LEU A 75 -1.75 -1.27 5.85
C LEU A 75 -0.48 -1.23 6.70
N GLY A 76 0.55 -1.90 6.21
CA GLY A 76 1.88 -1.77 6.75
C GLY A 76 2.96 -2.07 5.73
N CYS A 77 4.19 -1.73 6.08
CA CYS A 77 5.35 -2.12 5.31
C CYS A 77 6.53 -2.54 6.19
N TYR A 78 7.31 -3.48 5.66
CA TYR A 78 8.72 -3.62 6.00
C TYR A 78 9.50 -2.69 5.09
N PHE A 79 10.58 -2.10 5.60
CA PHE A 79 11.53 -1.37 4.76
C PHE A 79 12.97 -1.71 5.13
N GLU A 80 13.85 -1.61 4.13
CA GLU A 80 15.30 -1.70 4.27
C GLU A 80 15.91 -0.52 3.53
N LEU A 81 16.77 0.21 4.23
CA LEU A 81 17.62 1.25 3.65
C LEU A 81 18.95 0.64 3.21
N LYS A 82 19.67 1.34 2.33
CA LYS A 82 20.95 0.89 1.78
C LYS A 82 22.08 0.89 2.81
N ASP A 83 21.94 1.63 3.91
CA ASP A 83 22.83 1.56 5.06
C ASP A 83 22.61 0.30 5.93
N GLY A 84 21.59 -0.51 5.60
CA GLY A 84 21.23 -1.73 6.33
C GLY A 84 20.18 -1.54 7.41
N THR A 85 19.70 -0.31 7.65
CA THR A 85 18.60 -0.03 8.58
C THR A 85 17.33 -0.75 8.11
N ARG A 86 16.68 -1.46 9.02
CA ARG A 86 15.43 -2.20 8.76
C ARG A 86 14.44 -1.96 9.87
N SER A 87 13.18 -1.78 9.51
CA SER A 87 12.08 -1.69 10.47
C SER A 87 10.75 -1.99 9.79
N VAL A 88 9.68 -1.91 10.57
CA VAL A 88 8.29 -1.90 10.09
C VAL A 88 7.60 -0.58 10.42
N ILE A 89 6.66 -0.20 9.57
CA ILE A 89 5.71 0.89 9.80
C ILE A 89 4.31 0.33 9.58
N ASP A 90 3.48 0.32 10.62
CA ASP A 90 2.08 -0.11 10.58
C ASP A 90 1.28 0.48 11.74
N GLY A 91 -0.05 0.35 11.69
CA GLY A 91 -0.96 0.85 12.72
C GLY A 91 -0.75 0.28 14.12
N LEU A 92 -0.12 -0.90 14.29
CA LEU A 92 0.24 -1.43 15.61
C LEU A 92 1.44 -0.69 16.19
N GLN A 93 2.39 -0.29 15.34
CA GLN A 93 3.57 0.43 15.79
C GLN A 93 3.23 1.85 16.23
N PHE A 94 2.41 2.58 15.47
CA PHE A 94 2.21 4.01 15.71
C PHE A 94 0.96 4.38 16.51
N SER A 95 0.16 3.42 17.00
CA SER A 95 -1.03 3.69 17.83
C SER A 95 -0.75 4.65 18.99
N ASP A 96 0.38 4.44 19.70
CA ASP A 96 0.79 5.25 20.86
C ASP A 96 1.98 6.17 20.60
N ALA A 97 2.55 6.13 19.39
CA ALA A 97 3.81 6.80 19.06
C ALA A 97 3.87 7.30 17.61
N GLY A 98 2.72 7.71 17.08
CA GLY A 98 2.62 8.44 15.81
C GLY A 98 2.98 9.92 15.93
N GLY A 99 2.80 10.66 14.85
CA GLY A 99 3.08 12.10 14.85
C GLY A 99 3.13 12.70 13.44
N PRO A 100 3.45 14.01 13.35
CA PRO A 100 3.45 14.73 12.09
C PRO A 100 4.51 14.17 11.14
N ARG A 101 4.23 14.23 9.82
CA ARG A 101 5.10 13.68 8.77
C ARG A 101 6.52 14.22 8.75
N ASN A 102 6.79 15.35 9.40
CA ASN A 102 8.10 16.00 9.44
C ASN A 102 8.91 15.67 10.70
N ARG A 103 8.53 14.63 11.45
CA ARG A 103 9.24 14.16 12.64
C ARG A 103 9.41 12.64 12.57
N VAL A 104 10.58 12.15 12.97
CA VAL A 104 10.81 10.70 13.12
C VAL A 104 9.97 10.15 14.27
N THR A 105 9.04 9.25 13.93
CA THR A 105 8.15 8.55 14.86
C THR A 105 7.97 7.10 14.41
N LYS A 106 7.16 6.30 15.13
CA LYS A 106 6.82 4.94 14.68
C LYS A 106 5.91 4.92 13.43
N GLN A 107 5.34 6.07 13.07
CA GLN A 107 4.58 6.28 11.83
C GLN A 107 5.50 6.54 10.62
N GLY A 108 6.81 6.58 10.85
CA GLY A 108 7.83 6.92 9.86
C GLY A 108 8.21 8.40 9.89
N CYS A 109 8.79 8.87 8.80
CA CYS A 109 9.08 10.28 8.55
C CYS A 109 9.16 10.54 7.05
N TYR A 110 8.57 11.64 6.59
CA TYR A 110 8.58 12.03 5.19
C TYR A 110 9.76 12.95 4.84
N THR A 111 10.21 13.83 5.76
CA THR A 111 11.20 14.88 5.45
C THR A 111 12.64 14.50 5.77
N GLU A 112 12.86 13.36 6.41
CA GLU A 112 14.16 12.78 6.71
C GLU A 112 14.04 11.25 6.71
N SER A 113 15.17 10.54 6.86
CA SER A 113 15.19 9.08 6.94
C SER A 113 14.15 8.56 7.96
N PRO A 114 13.29 7.59 7.60
CA PRO A 114 13.43 6.66 6.48
C PRO A 114 12.82 7.12 5.14
N TRP A 115 12.34 8.37 5.04
CA TRP A 115 11.65 8.92 3.86
C TRP A 115 10.32 8.26 3.52
N ILE A 116 9.83 7.40 4.40
CA ILE A 116 8.60 6.63 4.29
C ILE A 116 7.70 7.08 5.43
N TRP A 117 6.47 7.48 5.11
CA TRP A 117 5.50 7.93 6.10
C TRP A 117 4.14 7.27 5.86
N HIS A 118 3.58 6.68 6.91
CA HIS A 118 2.23 6.14 6.91
C HIS A 118 1.26 7.26 7.28
N MET A 119 0.17 7.46 6.54
CA MET A 119 -0.73 8.59 6.81
C MET A 119 -1.57 8.41 8.08
N GLY A 120 -1.80 7.16 8.50
CA GLY A 120 -2.64 6.86 9.64
C GLY A 120 -4.04 7.47 9.43
N ASP A 121 -4.60 8.08 10.48
CA ASP A 121 -5.91 8.75 10.43
C ASP A 121 -5.87 10.17 9.82
N ASP A 122 -4.69 10.74 9.55
CA ASP A 122 -4.57 12.05 8.92
C ASP A 122 -4.91 11.94 7.41
N ARG A 123 -6.18 12.14 7.09
CA ARG A 123 -6.74 12.07 5.72
C ARG A 123 -6.87 13.44 5.04
N SER A 124 -6.05 14.43 5.41
CA SER A 124 -6.23 15.84 5.02
C SER A 124 -6.11 16.19 3.52
N GLY A 125 -5.95 15.22 2.62
CA GLY A 125 -6.01 15.43 1.16
C GLY A 125 -7.33 14.94 0.55
N SER A 126 -8.03 15.80 -0.18
CA SER A 126 -9.33 15.51 -0.82
C SER A 126 -9.33 14.37 -1.85
N GLU A 127 -8.15 13.91 -2.29
CA GLU A 127 -7.98 12.74 -3.18
C GLU A 127 -7.78 11.41 -2.41
N MET A 128 -7.72 11.44 -1.08
CA MET A 128 -7.34 10.29 -0.22
C MET A 128 -8.51 9.82 0.67
N ALA A 129 -9.73 9.89 0.15
CA ALA A 129 -10.95 9.65 0.91
C ALA A 129 -11.24 8.17 1.25
N THR A 130 -10.50 7.21 0.69
CA THR A 130 -10.77 5.77 0.88
C THR A 130 -9.51 4.95 1.08
N GLY A 131 -9.51 4.10 2.11
CA GLY A 131 -8.42 3.19 2.43
C GLY A 131 -7.29 3.85 3.23
N GLU A 132 -6.12 3.22 3.20
CA GLU A 132 -4.91 3.66 3.90
C GLU A 132 -3.76 3.92 2.92
N PHE A 133 -2.82 4.78 3.33
CA PHE A 133 -1.73 5.26 2.48
C PHE A 133 -0.37 5.20 3.18
N ILE A 134 0.63 4.75 2.42
CA ILE A 134 2.05 4.97 2.68
C ILE A 134 2.60 5.85 1.57
N LEU A 135 3.31 6.91 1.95
CA LEU A 135 3.97 7.85 1.05
C LEU A 135 5.49 7.69 1.13
N ILE A 136 6.17 7.80 -0.01
CA ILE A 136 7.63 7.80 -0.09
C ILE A 136 8.12 9.09 -0.73
N ASN A 137 8.94 9.84 0.01
CA ASN A 137 9.52 11.09 -0.46
C ASN A 137 10.55 10.83 -1.57
N PRO A 138 10.48 11.56 -2.71
CA PRO A 138 11.46 11.45 -3.80
C PRO A 138 12.93 11.63 -3.39
N MET A 139 13.18 12.45 -2.36
CA MET A 139 14.53 12.67 -1.82
C MET A 139 15.15 11.38 -1.25
N GLY A 140 14.34 10.41 -0.84
CA GLY A 140 14.78 9.15 -0.26
C GLY A 140 14.96 7.99 -1.23
N PHE A 141 14.66 8.13 -2.52
CA PHE A 141 14.74 7.01 -3.47
C PHE A 141 16.15 6.42 -3.60
N SER A 142 17.19 7.24 -3.39
CA SER A 142 18.58 6.77 -3.35
C SER A 142 18.93 6.04 -2.05
N ASP A 143 18.16 6.17 -0.98
CA ASP A 143 18.47 5.63 0.33
C ASP A 143 17.72 4.33 0.59
N ILE A 144 16.54 4.18 0.00
CA ILE A 144 15.70 3.00 0.15
C ILE A 144 16.21 1.87 -0.75
N ARG A 145 16.29 0.66 -0.19
CA ARG A 145 16.64 -0.56 -0.93
C ARG A 145 15.40 -1.33 -1.36
N ARG A 146 14.50 -1.64 -0.42
CA ARG A 146 13.28 -2.41 -0.71
C ARG A 146 12.22 -2.25 0.37
N LEU A 147 10.97 -2.49 -0.02
CA LEU A 147 9.82 -2.62 0.87
C LEU A 147 9.08 -3.94 0.62
N THR A 148 8.44 -4.47 1.65
CA THR A 148 7.33 -5.43 1.51
C THR A 148 6.07 -4.80 2.08
N ILE A 149 5.07 -4.61 1.22
CA ILE A 149 3.76 -4.05 1.56
C ILE A 149 2.84 -5.19 1.95
N TYR A 150 2.18 -5.05 3.09
CA TYR A 150 1.28 -6.05 3.63
C TYR A 150 -0.01 -5.42 4.14
N ALA A 151 -1.01 -6.28 4.29
CA ALA A 151 -2.21 -5.97 5.05
C ALA A 151 -2.46 -7.05 6.11
N TYR A 152 -3.10 -6.67 7.22
CA TYR A 152 -3.58 -7.64 8.21
C TYR A 152 -4.99 -7.34 8.68
N ILE A 153 -5.72 -8.38 9.09
CA ILE A 153 -7.07 -8.30 9.63
C ILE A 153 -6.98 -8.24 11.16
N TYR A 154 -7.33 -7.11 11.78
CA TYR A 154 -7.23 -6.91 13.23
C TYR A 154 -8.40 -7.56 14.01
N LYS A 155 -9.64 -7.46 13.54
CA LYS A 155 -10.84 -8.12 14.11
C LYS A 155 -11.93 -8.33 13.05
N GLY A 156 -12.67 -9.44 13.14
CA GLY A 156 -13.71 -9.85 12.19
C GLY A 156 -13.42 -11.23 11.62
N ALA A 157 -14.46 -12.01 11.31
CA ALA A 157 -14.33 -13.42 10.92
C ALA A 157 -13.66 -13.60 9.53
N SER A 158 -12.33 -13.53 9.52
CA SER A 158 -11.35 -14.31 8.73
C SER A 158 -11.79 -14.81 7.35
N LYS A 159 -12.04 -13.91 6.41
CA LYS A 159 -12.38 -14.30 5.03
C LYS A 159 -11.81 -13.30 4.03
N TRP A 160 -10.54 -13.46 3.68
CA TRP A 160 -9.90 -12.66 2.63
C TRP A 160 -10.73 -12.57 1.35
N TYR A 161 -11.51 -13.61 1.02
CA TYR A 161 -12.41 -13.65 -0.13
C TYR A 161 -13.49 -12.55 -0.13
N GLN A 162 -13.76 -11.92 1.00
CA GLN A 162 -14.74 -10.84 1.15
C GLN A 162 -14.09 -9.45 1.13
N THR A 163 -12.76 -9.38 1.22
CA THR A 163 -12.05 -8.10 1.34
C THR A 163 -11.98 -7.36 0.02
N ASP A 164 -11.87 -8.07 -1.11
CA ASP A 164 -11.52 -7.50 -2.40
C ASP A 164 -10.34 -6.52 -2.31
N ALA A 165 -9.36 -6.83 -1.46
CA ALA A 165 -8.25 -5.93 -1.16
C ALA A 165 -7.40 -5.66 -2.41
N VAL A 166 -7.03 -4.38 -2.60
CA VAL A 166 -6.22 -3.92 -3.73
C VAL A 166 -5.12 -3.01 -3.21
N ILE A 167 -3.89 -3.30 -3.61
CA ILE A 167 -2.78 -2.35 -3.51
C ILE A 167 -2.64 -1.60 -4.83
N THR A 168 -2.62 -0.27 -4.78
CA THR A 168 -2.30 0.58 -5.92
C THR A 168 -1.03 1.36 -5.64
N VAL A 169 -0.03 1.21 -6.49
CA VAL A 169 1.23 1.97 -6.45
C VAL A 169 1.20 3.02 -7.56
N LYS A 170 1.27 4.30 -7.19
CA LYS A 170 1.39 5.41 -8.14
C LYS A 170 2.78 5.99 -8.07
N VAL A 171 3.44 6.06 -9.23
CA VAL A 171 4.73 6.74 -9.41
C VAL A 171 4.53 7.81 -10.47
N PRO A 172 4.75 9.09 -10.18
CA PRO A 172 4.45 10.18 -11.10
C PRO A 172 5.09 10.02 -12.48
N GLY A 173 4.27 10.22 -13.52
CA GLY A 173 4.66 10.00 -14.92
C GLY A 173 4.66 8.54 -15.38
N ASN A 174 4.15 7.60 -14.58
CA ASN A 174 4.00 6.19 -14.95
C ASN A 174 2.53 5.74 -14.86
N PRO A 175 2.17 4.62 -15.50
CA PRO A 175 0.91 3.93 -15.22
C PRO A 175 0.78 3.54 -13.74
N GLU A 176 -0.44 3.57 -13.20
CA GLU A 176 -0.71 3.00 -11.88
C GLU A 176 -0.45 1.49 -11.91
N THR A 177 0.30 0.97 -10.96
CA THR A 177 0.48 -0.48 -10.82
C THR A 177 -0.48 -1.01 -9.76
N VAL A 178 -1.37 -1.91 -10.19
CA VAL A 178 -2.43 -2.46 -9.34
C VAL A 178 -2.15 -3.92 -9.04
N VAL A 179 -2.18 -4.25 -7.76
CA VAL A 179 -1.99 -5.61 -7.24
C VAL A 179 -3.25 -6.03 -6.53
N GLU A 180 -4.11 -6.74 -7.26
CA GLU A 180 -5.36 -7.27 -6.73
C GLU A 180 -5.08 -8.53 -5.91
N MET A 181 -5.50 -8.55 -4.66
CA MET A 181 -5.44 -9.77 -3.84
C MET A 181 -6.36 -10.85 -4.42
N GLY A 182 -7.51 -10.44 -4.96
CA GLY A 182 -8.56 -11.32 -5.44
C GLY A 182 -9.19 -12.13 -4.30
N ARG A 183 -9.89 -13.21 -4.66
CA ARG A 183 -10.54 -14.07 -3.68
C ARG A 183 -9.56 -15.07 -3.09
N GLN A 184 -9.27 -14.93 -1.81
CA GLN A 184 -8.33 -15.80 -1.08
C GLN A 184 -9.01 -16.47 0.10
N THR A 185 -8.62 -17.69 0.44
CA THR A 185 -9.25 -18.50 1.49
C THR A 185 -8.28 -18.98 2.57
N ASP A 186 -7.10 -18.37 2.67
CA ASP A 186 -6.13 -18.71 3.72
C ASP A 186 -6.67 -18.29 5.10
N SER A 187 -6.39 -19.09 6.12
CA SER A 187 -6.83 -18.82 7.50
C SER A 187 -5.93 -17.83 8.24
N LYS A 188 -4.73 -17.57 7.73
CA LYS A 188 -3.78 -16.62 8.32
C LYS A 188 -4.23 -15.19 8.08
N THR A 189 -4.12 -14.33 9.09
CA THR A 189 -4.63 -12.95 9.06
C THR A 189 -3.63 -11.91 8.56
N PHE A 190 -2.42 -12.31 8.20
CA PHE A 190 -1.39 -11.43 7.66
C PHE A 190 -1.08 -11.80 6.21
N CYS A 191 -1.14 -10.84 5.29
CA CYS A 191 -0.82 -11.07 3.87
C CYS A 191 0.23 -10.08 3.37
N ALA A 192 1.38 -10.58 2.90
CA ALA A 192 2.31 -9.77 2.11
C ALA A 192 1.80 -9.71 0.66
N ILE A 193 1.42 -8.51 0.22
CA ILE A 193 0.69 -8.30 -1.04
C ILE A 193 1.65 -7.97 -2.17
N ALA A 194 2.59 -7.05 -1.94
CA ALA A 194 3.51 -6.56 -2.96
C ALA A 194 4.91 -6.31 -2.39
N GLY A 195 5.93 -6.50 -3.23
CA GLY A 195 7.29 -6.03 -2.99
C GLY A 195 7.60 -4.83 -3.86
N LEU A 196 8.36 -3.87 -3.32
CA LEU A 196 8.95 -2.78 -4.08
C LEU A 196 10.47 -2.89 -3.94
N ASP A 197 11.17 -3.14 -5.04
CA ASP A 197 12.63 -3.16 -5.08
C ASP A 197 13.13 -1.91 -5.81
N PHE A 198 13.91 -1.07 -5.12
CA PHE A 198 14.49 0.13 -5.71
C PHE A 198 15.76 -0.25 -6.46
N VAL A 199 15.69 -0.22 -7.79
CA VAL A 199 16.74 -0.64 -8.71
C VAL A 199 17.46 0.61 -9.22
N SER A 200 18.79 0.57 -9.25
CA SER A 200 19.66 1.59 -9.88
C SER A 200 19.42 3.07 -9.51
N ASN A 201 18.71 3.34 -8.40
CA ASN A 201 18.25 4.68 -7.95
C ASN A 201 17.28 5.39 -8.93
N GLN A 202 16.95 4.76 -10.06
CA GLN A 202 16.20 5.35 -11.16
C GLN A 202 14.92 4.57 -11.45
N GLU A 203 14.78 3.38 -10.88
CA GLU A 203 13.65 2.51 -11.14
C GLU A 203 13.14 1.89 -9.85
N VAL A 204 11.85 1.60 -9.80
CA VAL A 204 11.26 0.75 -8.77
C VAL A 204 10.52 -0.39 -9.45
N ARG A 205 10.84 -1.62 -9.05
CA ARG A 205 10.13 -2.81 -9.49
C ARG A 205 9.08 -3.19 -8.47
N VAL A 206 7.82 -3.15 -8.88
CA VAL A 206 6.69 -3.64 -8.11
C VAL A 206 6.45 -5.10 -8.46
N THR A 207 6.44 -5.99 -7.48
CA THR A 207 6.21 -7.43 -7.67
C THR A 207 5.03 -7.91 -6.85
N LYS A 208 4.13 -8.69 -7.44
CA LYS A 208 3.02 -9.32 -6.72
C LYS A 208 3.52 -10.49 -5.88
N TYR A 209 3.40 -10.38 -4.56
CA TYR A 209 3.82 -11.42 -3.62
C TYR A 209 2.70 -12.38 -3.26
N LEU A 210 1.58 -11.85 -2.78
CA LEU A 210 0.39 -12.62 -2.39
C LEU A 210 0.74 -13.87 -1.56
N THR A 211 1.37 -13.67 -0.40
CA THR A 211 1.73 -14.73 0.55
C THR A 211 1.12 -14.47 1.92
N PHE A 212 0.76 -15.54 2.64
CA PHE A 212 0.04 -15.46 3.90
C PHE A 212 0.89 -15.98 5.05
N HIS A 213 0.85 -15.28 6.20
CA HIS A 213 1.75 -15.49 7.34
C HIS A 213 1.01 -15.45 8.66
N SER A 214 1.53 -16.14 9.67
CA SER A 214 0.95 -16.13 11.03
C SER A 214 1.12 -14.79 11.75
N GLY A 215 2.01 -13.92 11.26
CA GLY A 215 2.27 -12.58 11.77
C GLY A 215 3.60 -12.07 11.24
N HIS A 216 4.11 -11.00 11.87
CA HIS A 216 5.32 -10.34 11.38
C HIS A 216 6.56 -11.23 11.38
N SER A 217 6.79 -12.00 12.44
CA SER A 217 7.98 -12.87 12.53
C SER A 217 8.02 -13.95 11.44
N ASP A 218 6.86 -14.47 11.04
CA ASP A 218 6.76 -15.48 9.99
C ASP A 218 7.02 -14.85 8.61
N CYS A 219 6.43 -13.69 8.34
CA CYS A 219 6.71 -12.89 7.15
C CYS A 219 8.21 -12.53 7.06
N ASP A 220 8.81 -12.11 8.19
CA ASP A 220 10.24 -11.84 8.29
C ASP A 220 11.07 -13.04 7.81
N ASN A 221 10.80 -14.22 8.36
CA ASN A 221 11.54 -15.44 8.02
C ASN A 221 11.46 -15.79 6.52
N ILE A 222 10.33 -15.50 5.86
CA ILE A 222 10.14 -15.72 4.43
C ILE A 222 10.94 -14.71 3.60
N TYR A 223 10.89 -13.42 3.95
CA TYR A 223 11.50 -12.33 3.18
C TYR A 223 12.89 -11.89 3.66
N LYS A 224 13.43 -12.58 4.66
CA LYS A 224 14.79 -12.44 5.21
C LYS A 224 15.09 -11.01 5.67
N TRP A 225 14.22 -10.44 6.50
CA TRP A 225 14.46 -9.12 7.10
C TRP A 225 15.45 -9.20 8.27
N GLY A 226 15.47 -10.32 9.00
CA GLY A 226 16.40 -10.60 10.09
C GLY A 226 16.18 -9.71 11.31
N MET A 227 14.93 -9.29 11.55
CA MET A 227 14.56 -8.45 12.68
C MET A 227 14.25 -9.31 13.92
N ARG A 228 14.29 -8.66 15.09
CA ARG A 228 13.94 -9.30 16.36
C ARG A 228 12.53 -8.87 16.74
N TRP A 229 11.66 -9.85 16.98
CA TRP A 229 10.25 -9.62 17.28
C TRP A 229 9.96 -9.79 18.76
N GLN A 230 9.07 -8.93 19.27
CA GLN A 230 8.43 -9.07 20.58
C GLN A 230 6.92 -8.95 20.35
N SER A 231 6.11 -9.58 21.20
CA SER A 231 4.66 -9.45 21.12
C SER A 231 4.24 -8.00 21.37
N GLY A 232 3.54 -7.39 20.40
CA GLY A 232 2.88 -6.09 20.55
C GLY A 232 1.36 -6.25 20.74
N GLN A 233 0.70 -5.22 21.26
CA GLN A 233 -0.77 -5.11 21.32
C GLN A 233 -1.18 -3.74 20.75
N LYS A 234 -2.37 -3.68 20.15
CA LYS A 234 -3.04 -2.45 19.68
C LYS A 234 -4.08 -2.03 20.71
#